data_AF-A0A7Y5HYQ4-F1
#
_entry.id   AF-A0A7Y5HYQ4-F1
#
_cell.length_a   1.000
_cell.length_b   1.000
_cell.length_c   1.000
_cell.angle_alpha   90.00
_cell.angle_beta   90.00
_cell.angle_gamma   90.00
#
_symmetry.space_group_name_H-M   'P 1'
#
loop_
_entity.id
_entity.type
_entity.pdbx_description
1 polymer ?
#
loop_
_entity_poly.entity_id
_entity_poly.type
_entity_poly.pdbx_seq_one_letter_code
_entity_poly.pdbx_strand_id
1 'polypeptide(L)'
;MYRRLHLLLPATLVALFLALSGCAQIAPTHASWPGVLHTLLPSDLLLLGERHDAPQHQQMQREAVEWLTRQGLLAALVLEMAEQGHSTQGLPPDASEASVQAALAWNDGAWPWLQYGPVAMA
;
A
#
# COMPACT_ATOMS: atom_id res chain seq x y z
N MET A 1 -7.94 44.44 44.41
CA MET A 1 -8.66 43.21 43.99
C MET A 1 -8.39 42.75 42.56
N TYR A 2 -7.88 43.59 41.64
CA TYR A 2 -7.67 43.19 40.23
C TYR A 2 -6.38 42.39 39.93
N ARG A 3 -5.34 42.46 40.77
CA ARG A 3 -4.01 41.84 40.49
C ARG A 3 -3.95 40.32 40.63
N ARG A 4 -4.88 39.69 41.37
CA ARG A 4 -4.93 38.23 41.55
C ARG A 4 -5.68 37.50 40.41
N LEU A 5 -6.51 38.21 39.65
CA LEU A 5 -7.31 37.63 38.55
C LEU A 5 -6.46 37.41 37.28
N HIS A 6 -5.45 38.25 37.04
CA HIS A 6 -4.56 38.16 35.87
C HIS A 6 -3.53 37.02 35.92
N LEU A 7 -3.25 36.45 37.11
CA LEU A 7 -2.32 35.32 37.28
C LEU A 7 -3.00 33.95 37.13
N LEU A 8 -4.33 33.89 37.32
CA LEU A 8 -5.09 32.64 37.23
C LEU A 8 -5.46 32.27 35.79
N LEU A 9 -5.68 33.26 34.91
CA LEU A 9 -5.95 33.07 33.49
C LEU A 9 -4.81 32.38 32.69
N PRO A 10 -3.52 32.75 32.84
CA PRO A 10 -2.44 32.09 32.09
C PRO A 10 -2.18 30.68 32.61
N ALA A 11 -2.39 30.41 33.89
CA ALA A 11 -2.16 29.09 34.49
C ALA A 11 -3.19 28.05 34.02
N THR A 12 -4.47 28.42 33.88
CA THR A 12 -5.49 27.54 33.32
C THR A 12 -5.34 27.30 31.82
N LEU A 13 -4.88 28.31 31.07
CA LEU A 13 -4.60 28.16 29.63
C LEU A 13 -3.44 27.18 29.39
N VAL A 14 -2.34 27.28 30.16
CA VAL A 14 -1.18 26.38 30.05
C VAL A 14 -1.55 24.93 30.41
N ALA A 15 -2.36 24.74 31.46
CA ALA A 15 -2.84 23.40 31.84
C ALA A 15 -3.72 22.76 30.76
N LEU A 16 -4.55 23.56 30.06
CA LEU A 16 -5.38 23.10 28.95
C LEU A 16 -4.52 22.70 27.74
N PHE A 17 -3.48 23.50 27.39
CA PHE A 17 -2.54 23.16 26.32
C PHE A 17 -1.74 21.87 26.61
N LEU A 18 -1.34 21.64 27.86
CA LEU A 18 -0.63 20.41 28.25
C LEU A 18 -1.55 19.17 28.21
N ALA A 19 -2.82 19.30 28.59
CA ALA A 19 -3.80 18.21 28.53
C ALA A 19 -4.18 17.80 27.10
N LEU A 20 -4.17 18.75 26.15
CA LEU A 20 -4.43 18.48 24.72
C LEU A 20 -3.25 17.83 23.99
N SER A 21 -2.06 17.85 24.59
CA SER A 21 -0.83 17.34 23.97
C SER A 21 -0.67 15.83 24.08
N GLY A 22 -1.43 15.15 24.96
CA GLY A 22 -1.25 13.72 25.26
C GLY A 22 -1.72 12.77 24.14
N CYS A 23 -2.73 13.15 23.35
CA CYS A 23 -3.32 12.26 22.34
C CYS A 23 -2.51 12.16 21.04
N ALA A 24 -1.57 13.07 20.79
CA ALA A 24 -0.75 13.06 19.57
C ALA A 24 0.54 12.23 19.71
N GLN A 25 0.87 11.76 20.92
CA GLN A 25 2.20 11.19 21.23
C GLN A 25 2.23 9.66 21.15
N ILE A 26 1.07 9.02 21.09
CA ILE A 26 0.96 7.57 20.89
C ILE A 26 0.73 7.34 19.40
N ALA A 27 1.76 7.61 18.60
CA ALA A 27 1.80 7.07 17.25
C ALA A 27 1.90 5.54 17.39
N PRO A 28 1.01 4.76 16.75
CA PRO A 28 1.14 3.30 16.79
C PRO A 28 2.50 2.91 16.21
N THR A 29 3.25 2.05 16.89
CA THR A 29 4.55 1.53 16.41
C THR A 29 4.38 0.48 15.29
N HIS A 30 3.19 0.41 14.68
CA HIS A 30 2.94 -0.50 13.58
C HIS A 30 3.72 -0.04 12.35
N ALA A 31 4.40 -0.99 11.71
CA ALA A 31 5.03 -0.74 10.42
C ALA A 31 3.96 -0.20 9.45
N SER A 32 4.29 0.87 8.73
CA SER A 32 3.42 1.39 7.67
C SER A 32 3.38 0.39 6.52
N TRP A 33 2.42 0.55 5.62
CA TRP A 33 2.47 -0.12 4.32
C TRP A 33 3.76 0.27 3.56
N PRO A 34 4.40 -0.64 2.80
CA PRO A 34 4.16 -2.09 2.74
C PRO A 34 4.88 -2.88 3.86
N GLY A 35 5.64 -2.23 4.75
CA GLY A 35 6.39 -2.91 5.83
C GLY A 35 5.54 -3.73 6.80
N VAL A 36 4.24 -3.43 6.96
CA VAL A 36 3.28 -4.26 7.72
C VAL A 36 3.22 -5.70 7.20
N LEU A 37 3.53 -5.94 5.93
CA LEU A 37 3.54 -7.28 5.32
C LEU A 37 4.54 -8.22 6.00
N HIS A 38 5.59 -7.71 6.64
CA HIS A 38 6.50 -8.53 7.42
C HIS A 38 5.80 -9.28 8.56
N THR A 39 4.68 -8.76 9.07
CA THR A 39 3.89 -9.43 10.12
C THR A 39 3.14 -10.66 9.61
N LEU A 40 3.02 -10.81 8.28
CA LEU A 40 2.35 -11.92 7.61
C LEU A 40 3.33 -13.00 7.13
N LEU A 41 4.65 -12.78 7.27
CA LEU A 41 5.69 -13.68 6.79
C LEU A 41 6.20 -14.62 7.91
N PRO A 42 6.61 -15.87 7.56
CA PRO A 42 6.52 -16.47 6.23
C PRO A 42 5.09 -16.91 5.90
N SER A 43 4.69 -16.71 4.65
CA SER A 43 3.42 -17.20 4.10
C SER A 43 3.67 -17.81 2.73
N ASP A 44 3.15 -19.01 2.49
CA ASP A 44 3.23 -19.64 1.16
C ASP A 44 2.36 -18.91 0.13
N LEU A 45 1.29 -18.26 0.60
CA LEU A 45 0.36 -17.47 -0.21
C LEU A 45 -0.07 -16.21 0.55
N LEU A 46 0.04 -15.06 -0.12
CA LEU A 46 -0.48 -13.79 0.34
C LEU A 46 -1.60 -13.34 -0.60
N LEU A 47 -2.81 -13.14 -0.06
CA LEU A 47 -3.96 -12.63 -0.81
C LEU A 47 -4.16 -11.15 -0.49
N LEU A 48 -4.08 -10.30 -1.51
CA LEU A 48 -4.35 -8.87 -1.40
C LEU A 48 -5.68 -8.56 -2.07
N GLY A 49 -6.69 -8.24 -1.26
CA GLY A 49 -7.99 -7.80 -1.77
C GLY A 49 -7.96 -6.34 -2.21
N GLU A 50 -8.83 -6.00 -3.16
CA GLU A 50 -9.06 -4.62 -3.59
C GLU A 50 -10.53 -4.29 -3.73
N ARG A 51 -10.78 -3.00 -3.83
CA ARG A 51 -11.99 -2.43 -4.40
C ARG A 51 -11.60 -1.84 -5.76
N HIS A 52 -12.20 -2.33 -6.84
CA HIS A 52 -11.81 -2.00 -8.22
C HIS A 52 -11.99 -0.52 -8.59
N ASP A 53 -12.83 0.22 -7.87
CA ASP A 53 -13.09 1.65 -8.10
C ASP A 53 -12.22 2.58 -7.22
N ALA A 54 -11.16 2.04 -6.61
CA ALA A 54 -10.30 2.76 -5.69
C ALA A 54 -8.82 2.70 -6.13
N PRO A 55 -8.34 3.66 -6.96
CA PRO A 55 -6.99 3.67 -7.54
C PRO A 55 -5.84 3.53 -6.53
N GLN A 56 -6.07 3.91 -5.27
CA GLN A 56 -5.10 3.77 -4.18
C GLN A 56 -4.79 2.30 -3.88
N HIS A 57 -5.72 1.37 -4.11
CA HIS A 57 -5.48 -0.05 -3.88
C HIS A 57 -4.47 -0.63 -4.88
N GLN A 58 -4.55 -0.24 -6.16
CA GLN A 58 -3.56 -0.67 -7.17
C GLN A 58 -2.18 -0.09 -6.87
N GLN A 59 -2.10 1.16 -6.37
CA GLN A 59 -0.85 1.75 -5.90
C GLN A 59 -0.25 0.93 -4.73
N MET A 60 -1.07 0.60 -3.74
CA MET A 60 -0.64 -0.21 -2.61
C MET A 60 -0.18 -1.60 -3.06
N GLN A 61 -0.93 -2.28 -3.93
CA GLN A 61 -0.54 -3.59 -4.48
C GLN A 61 0.80 -3.53 -5.22
N ARG A 62 1.00 -2.51 -6.06
CA ARG A 62 2.29 -2.28 -6.71
C ARG A 62 3.41 -2.18 -5.69
N GLU A 63 3.23 -1.38 -4.64
CA GLU A 63 4.23 -1.23 -3.57
C GLU A 63 4.51 -2.56 -2.85
N ALA A 64 3.51 -3.42 -2.65
CA ALA A 64 3.70 -4.76 -2.09
C ALA A 64 4.49 -5.68 -3.01
N VAL A 65 4.15 -5.71 -4.30
CA VAL A 65 4.87 -6.50 -5.32
C VAL A 65 6.34 -6.09 -5.33
N GLU A 66 6.62 -4.79 -5.49
CA GLU A 66 7.99 -4.29 -5.48
C GLU A 66 8.72 -4.58 -4.15
N TRP A 67 8.03 -4.46 -3.02
CA TRP A 67 8.62 -4.73 -1.70
C TRP A 67 8.98 -6.20 -1.52
N LEU A 68 8.14 -7.13 -1.95
CA LEU A 68 8.40 -8.57 -1.93
C LEU A 68 9.50 -8.96 -2.94
N THR A 69 9.48 -8.40 -4.14
CA THR A 69 10.49 -8.61 -5.18
C THR A 69 11.87 -8.16 -4.71
N ARG A 70 12.00 -6.96 -4.13
CA ARG A 70 13.27 -6.45 -3.60
C ARG A 70 13.88 -7.32 -2.49
N GLN A 71 13.06 -8.06 -1.76
CA GLN A 71 13.52 -8.98 -0.72
C GLN A 71 13.80 -10.40 -1.24
N GLY A 72 13.54 -10.67 -2.52
CA GLY A 72 13.66 -12.02 -3.10
C GLY A 72 12.62 -13.00 -2.56
N LEU A 73 11.46 -12.50 -2.12
CA LEU A 73 10.39 -13.30 -1.52
C LEU A 73 9.22 -13.57 -2.48
N LEU A 74 9.15 -12.87 -3.62
CA LEU A 74 8.10 -13.08 -4.60
C LEU A 74 8.51 -14.11 -5.65
N ALA A 75 7.87 -15.28 -5.64
CA ALA A 75 8.09 -16.32 -6.65
C ALA A 75 7.18 -16.15 -7.88
N ALA A 76 5.93 -15.71 -7.67
CA ALA A 76 4.94 -15.47 -8.72
C ALA A 76 3.90 -14.45 -8.25
N LEU A 77 3.33 -13.71 -9.20
CA LEU A 77 2.17 -12.85 -9.00
C LEU A 77 1.00 -13.42 -9.80
N VAL A 78 -0.15 -13.58 -9.15
CA VAL A 78 -1.40 -14.03 -9.78
C VAL A 78 -2.41 -12.88 -9.69
N LEU A 79 -3.07 -12.59 -10.81
CA LEU A 79 -4.02 -11.48 -10.94
C LEU A 79 -5.37 -12.06 -11.36
N GLU A 80 -6.44 -11.74 -10.62
CA GLU A 80 -7.82 -12.12 -11.00
C GLU A 80 -8.18 -11.63 -12.42
N MET A 81 -7.64 -10.48 -12.79
CA MET A 81 -7.90 -9.80 -14.05
C MET A 81 -7.22 -10.47 -15.27
N ALA A 82 -6.25 -11.36 -15.04
CA ALA A 82 -5.61 -12.16 -16.09
C ALA A 82 -6.30 -13.53 -16.17
N GLU A 83 -6.79 -13.89 -17.36
CA GLU A 83 -7.51 -15.14 -17.55
C GLU A 83 -6.58 -16.36 -17.32
N GLN A 84 -7.15 -17.42 -16.75
CA GLN A 84 -6.43 -18.66 -16.50
C GLN A 84 -5.85 -19.24 -17.80
N GLY A 85 -4.61 -19.71 -17.75
CA GLY A 85 -3.91 -20.31 -18.88
C GLY A 85 -2.93 -19.36 -19.57
N HIS A 86 -2.94 -18.08 -19.17
CA HIS A 86 -2.01 -17.06 -19.64
C HIS A 86 -0.91 -16.81 -18.61
N SER A 87 0.32 -16.54 -19.07
CA SER A 87 1.45 -16.26 -18.18
C SER A 87 2.56 -15.52 -18.92
N THR A 88 3.43 -14.86 -18.16
CA THR A 88 4.66 -14.23 -18.66
C THR A 88 5.85 -15.20 -18.67
N GLN A 89 5.65 -16.49 -18.38
CA GLN A 89 6.73 -17.48 -18.41
C GLN A 89 7.34 -17.56 -19.81
N GLY A 90 8.67 -17.50 -19.87
CA GLY A 90 9.42 -17.51 -21.13
C GLY A 90 9.64 -16.13 -21.76
N LEU A 91 9.04 -15.06 -21.24
CA LEU A 91 9.43 -13.71 -21.60
C LEU A 91 10.82 -13.36 -21.03
N PRO A 92 11.63 -12.54 -21.73
CA PRO A 92 12.87 -12.06 -21.17
C PRO A 92 12.61 -11.08 -20.02
N PRO A 93 13.56 -10.92 -19.06
CA PRO A 93 13.38 -10.02 -17.92
C PRO A 93 13.16 -8.55 -18.29
N ASP A 94 13.57 -8.13 -19.49
CA ASP A 94 13.41 -6.78 -20.05
C ASP A 94 12.28 -6.71 -21.10
N ALA A 95 11.36 -7.68 -21.08
CA ALA A 95 10.21 -7.70 -21.98
C ALA A 95 9.43 -6.38 -21.93
N SER A 96 9.01 -5.91 -23.11
CA SER A 96 8.19 -4.71 -23.20
C SER A 96 6.84 -4.88 -22.51
N GLU A 97 6.28 -3.77 -22.02
CA GLU A 97 4.93 -3.73 -21.44
C GLU A 97 3.88 -4.33 -22.37
N ALA A 98 3.95 -4.03 -23.67
CA ALA A 98 3.05 -4.59 -24.67
C ALA A 98 3.18 -6.12 -24.80
N SER A 99 4.39 -6.68 -24.65
CA SER A 99 4.60 -8.13 -24.66
C SER A 99 4.01 -8.79 -23.42
N VAL A 100 4.17 -8.17 -22.26
CA VAL A 100 3.57 -8.66 -21.01
C VAL A 100 2.04 -8.61 -21.09
N GLN A 101 1.47 -7.48 -21.52
CA GLN A 101 0.03 -7.33 -21.71
C GLN A 101 -0.54 -8.38 -22.68
N ALA A 102 0.15 -8.63 -23.79
CA ALA A 102 -0.25 -9.64 -24.77
C ALA A 102 -0.14 -11.08 -24.22
N ALA A 103 0.94 -11.40 -23.49
CA ALA A 103 1.16 -12.71 -22.91
C ALA A 103 0.09 -13.08 -21.85
N LEU A 104 -0.41 -12.07 -21.14
CA LEU A 104 -1.52 -12.19 -20.19
C LEU A 104 -2.90 -12.24 -20.87
N ALA A 105 -2.97 -12.14 -22.20
CA ALA A 105 -4.21 -11.98 -22.97
C ALA A 105 -5.15 -10.93 -22.36
N TRP A 106 -4.58 -9.81 -21.94
CA TRP A 106 -5.27 -8.86 -21.06
C TRP A 106 -6.49 -8.22 -21.73
N ASN A 107 -7.64 -8.24 -21.06
CA ASN A 107 -8.85 -7.57 -21.51
C ASN A 107 -8.90 -6.11 -21.01
N ASP A 108 -8.37 -5.20 -21.81
CA ASP A 108 -8.34 -3.76 -21.49
C ASP A 108 -9.72 -3.13 -21.29
N GLY A 109 -10.76 -3.67 -21.94
CA GLY A 109 -12.13 -3.18 -21.83
C GLY A 109 -12.79 -3.53 -20.49
N ALA A 110 -12.41 -4.66 -19.88
CA ALA A 110 -12.89 -5.06 -18.55
C ALA A 110 -12.01 -4.48 -17.45
N TRP A 111 -10.69 -4.49 -17.68
CA TRP A 111 -9.68 -4.07 -16.72
C TRP A 111 -8.72 -3.09 -17.39
N PRO A 112 -8.90 -1.76 -17.26
CA PRO A 112 -8.07 -0.81 -17.97
C PRO A 112 -6.59 -0.99 -17.63
N TRP A 113 -5.77 -1.32 -18.62
CA TRP A 113 -4.34 -1.61 -18.43
C TRP A 113 -3.59 -0.42 -17.83
N LEU A 114 -4.03 0.80 -18.14
CA LEU A 114 -3.50 2.02 -17.52
C LEU A 114 -3.54 1.98 -15.97
N GLN A 115 -4.49 1.25 -15.38
CA GLN A 115 -4.65 1.12 -13.93
C GLN A 115 -3.89 -0.09 -13.35
N TYR A 116 -3.89 -1.22 -14.06
CA TYR A 116 -3.36 -2.50 -13.55
C TYR A 116 -1.96 -2.86 -14.07
N GLY A 117 -1.58 -2.37 -15.24
CA GLY A 117 -0.27 -2.56 -15.86
C GLY A 117 0.89 -2.25 -14.91
N PRO A 118 0.86 -1.14 -14.14
CA PRO A 118 1.91 -0.84 -13.15
C PRO A 118 2.08 -1.91 -12.06
N VAL A 119 1.05 -2.68 -11.72
CA VAL A 119 1.15 -3.80 -10.77
C VAL A 119 1.75 -5.03 -11.45
N ALA A 120 1.34 -5.32 -12.69
CA ALA A 120 1.86 -6.45 -13.47
C ALA A 120 3.33 -6.28 -13.88
N MET A 121 3.81 -5.04 -13.99
CA MET A 121 5.17 -4.67 -14.41
C MET A 121 6.15 -4.39 -13.26
N ALA A 122 5.72 -4.59 -12.01
CA ALA A 122 6.48 -4.24 -10.79
C ALA A 122 7.45 -5.32 -10.28
#